data_AF-A0A9E2EP89-F1
#
_entry.id   AF-A0A9E2EP89-F1
#
_cell.length_a   1.000
_cell.length_b   1.000
_cell.length_c   1.000
_cell.angle_alpha   90.00
_cell.angle_beta   90.00
_cell.angle_gamma   90.00
#
_symmetry.space_group_name_H-M   'P 1'
#
loop_
_entity.id
_entity.type
_entity.pdbx_description
1 polymer ?
#
loop_
_entity_poly.entity_id
_entity_poly.type
_entity_poly.pdbx_seq_one_letter_code
_entity_poly.pdbx_strand_id
1 'polypeptide(L)'
;MIWLFHSCEEQTFDISSSTKLSFSSDTLRFDTVFTTIGSATRSIKVYNSSDNWINISDITLGNGSVGRFRINVDGVSGNRFANIEIPPNDSIYIFCEVTVDPDQPLSESPFVINERIYFNTNGNDQSVLLEAWGQNANYLPNQFNAGGLALLTCDLQELIFDDPKPYVIYGVLLVDSCDIVIPAGTQVYVHGGLVNSQNFGSYNDGQFIFLKDASLKTEGTVDNPVIIQGDRLESVFSDVDGQWTGIRFLDGSDENELNHTIIKNSILGIFADSATTVTLKNIQIFNTSNAGILASHATVTAENCLIYNNYGGGIQLNYGGSYEFSYCTIASYGINAPTLTMNNILCLDAFCSVYRTNALEASFTNCIFAGSSEDEFDFFDIESGNDPGLFDYQFNHSIVKVDELITQEGFTDFFDHCTECVVQMIGDPLFIGIDSSNYRLDTMSIALDRGIPIPGIMTDLINQTRDSENPDIGCYEFQ
;
A
#
# COMPACT_ATOMS: atom_id res chain seq x y z
N MET A 1 -32.04 57.28 23.38
CA MET A 1 -32.75 56.11 23.92
C MET A 1 -32.11 54.88 23.27
N ILE A 2 -31.25 54.20 24.01
CA ILE A 2 -30.59 52.97 23.56
C ILE A 2 -31.60 51.84 23.73
N TRP A 3 -32.02 51.23 22.63
CA TRP A 3 -32.83 50.02 22.64
C TRP A 3 -31.89 48.82 22.72
N LEU A 4 -31.85 48.18 23.89
CA LEU A 4 -31.29 46.84 24.05
C LEU A 4 -32.36 45.85 23.60
N PHE A 5 -32.16 45.21 22.44
CA PHE A 5 -32.92 44.02 22.09
C PHE A 5 -32.33 42.84 22.89
N HIS A 6 -33.06 42.39 23.90
CA HIS A 6 -32.89 41.04 24.42
C HIS A 6 -33.65 40.09 23.47
N SER A 7 -32.90 39.34 22.66
CA SER A 7 -33.40 38.13 22.05
C SER A 7 -33.12 36.99 23.03
N CYS A 8 -34.17 36.46 23.65
CA CYS A 8 -34.14 35.20 24.38
C CYS A 8 -35.30 34.41 23.78
N GLU A 9 -35.02 33.57 22.79
CA GLU A 9 -36.00 32.59 22.32
C GLU A 9 -36.29 31.62 23.47
N GLU A 10 -37.56 31.42 23.80
CA GLU A 10 -37.95 30.40 24.77
C GLU A 10 -37.63 29.02 24.18
N GLN A 11 -36.68 28.31 24.80
CA GLN A 11 -36.37 26.92 24.46
C GLN A 11 -37.56 26.04 24.85
N THR A 12 -38.29 25.57 23.85
CA THR A 12 -39.38 24.61 24.04
C THR A 12 -38.86 23.20 23.86
N PHE A 13 -38.92 22.40 24.93
CA PHE A 13 -38.47 21.01 24.93
C PHE A 13 -39.61 20.05 24.59
N ASP A 14 -39.33 19.08 23.74
CA ASP A 14 -40.20 17.94 23.53
C ASP A 14 -40.13 17.00 24.74
N ILE A 15 -41.27 16.80 25.40
CA ILE A 15 -41.43 15.92 26.57
C ILE A 15 -42.22 14.65 26.24
N SER A 16 -42.55 14.42 24.98
CA SER A 16 -43.32 13.25 24.57
C SER A 16 -42.47 11.97 24.67
N SER A 17 -43.07 10.92 25.22
CA SER A 17 -42.47 9.57 25.21
C SER A 17 -42.49 8.90 23.84
N SER A 18 -43.17 9.49 22.86
CA SER A 18 -43.15 9.03 21.46
C SER A 18 -41.96 9.57 20.67
N THR A 19 -41.22 10.53 21.23
CA THR A 19 -40.08 11.18 20.56
C THR A 19 -38.96 10.18 20.36
N LYS A 20 -38.44 10.12 19.14
CA LYS A 20 -37.36 9.21 18.75
C LYS A 20 -36.21 10.00 18.17
N LEU A 21 -35.01 9.64 18.60
CA LEU A 21 -33.77 10.05 17.95
C LEU A 21 -33.62 9.29 16.63
N SER A 22 -33.04 9.94 15.64
CA SER A 22 -32.55 9.29 14.43
C SER A 22 -31.03 9.17 14.51
N PHE A 23 -30.45 8.10 13.96
CA PHE A 23 -29.01 7.86 13.98
C PHE A 23 -28.47 7.76 12.56
N SER A 24 -27.22 8.16 12.33
CA SER A 24 -26.57 7.97 11.03
C SER A 24 -26.29 6.50 10.70
N SER A 25 -26.24 5.63 11.71
CA SER A 25 -26.11 4.18 11.57
C SER A 25 -26.74 3.47 12.77
N ASP A 26 -27.22 2.24 12.57
CA ASP A 26 -27.67 1.35 13.65
C ASP A 26 -26.52 0.54 14.26
N THR A 27 -25.44 0.35 13.49
CA THR A 27 -24.20 -0.32 13.89
C THR A 27 -22.99 0.49 13.48
N LEU A 28 -22.09 0.77 14.42
CA LEU A 28 -20.77 1.34 14.18
C LEU A 28 -19.74 0.21 14.18
N ARG A 29 -19.20 -0.10 13.01
CA ARG A 29 -18.22 -1.17 12.81
C ARG A 29 -16.79 -0.64 12.85
N PHE A 30 -15.93 -1.41 13.51
CA PHE A 30 -14.49 -1.31 13.44
C PHE A 30 -14.01 -2.59 12.75
N ASP A 31 -13.29 -2.44 11.64
CA ASP A 31 -12.68 -3.58 10.94
C ASP A 31 -11.57 -4.19 11.81
N THR A 32 -10.83 -5.16 11.29
CA THR A 32 -9.83 -5.89 12.06
C THR A 32 -8.82 -4.96 12.73
N VAL A 33 -8.86 -4.91 14.06
CA VAL A 33 -7.94 -4.16 14.92
C VAL A 33 -6.98 -5.16 15.54
N PHE A 34 -5.68 -4.97 15.32
CA PHE A 34 -4.69 -5.77 16.03
C PHE A 34 -4.72 -5.47 17.53
N THR A 35 -4.68 -6.53 18.33
CA THR A 35 -4.75 -6.39 19.79
C THR A 35 -3.64 -5.49 20.33
N THR A 36 -3.96 -4.61 21.28
CA THR A 36 -3.12 -3.56 21.90
C THR A 36 -2.94 -2.27 21.12
N ILE A 37 -3.28 -2.24 19.83
CA ILE A 37 -3.34 -1.00 19.04
C ILE A 37 -4.76 -0.44 19.12
N GLY A 38 -4.88 0.88 19.28
CA GLY A 38 -6.17 1.57 19.20
C GLY A 38 -6.67 1.64 17.75
N SER A 39 -7.97 1.45 17.55
CA SER A 39 -8.60 1.65 16.24
C SER A 39 -8.51 3.10 15.78
N ALA A 40 -8.80 3.34 14.50
CA ALA A 40 -9.21 4.68 14.09
C ALA A 40 -10.47 5.13 14.86
N THR A 41 -10.58 6.44 15.12
CA THR A 41 -11.78 7.03 15.70
C THR A 41 -12.90 7.04 14.66
N ARG A 42 -14.00 6.35 14.96
CA ARG A 42 -15.24 6.38 14.17
C ARG A 42 -16.23 7.32 14.82
N SER A 43 -17.24 7.77 14.07
CA SER A 43 -18.29 8.62 14.65
C SER A 43 -19.67 8.23 14.16
N ILE A 44 -20.67 8.49 15.01
CA ILE A 44 -22.09 8.48 14.65
C ILE A 44 -22.67 9.86 14.92
N LYS A 45 -23.65 10.24 14.10
CA LYS A 45 -24.48 11.41 14.37
C LYS A 45 -25.79 10.98 15.01
N VAL A 46 -26.19 11.71 16.03
CA VAL A 46 -27.49 11.58 16.69
C VAL A 46 -28.29 12.82 16.33
N TYR A 47 -29.43 12.63 15.67
CA TYR A 47 -30.24 13.71 15.13
C TYR A 47 -31.49 13.94 15.96
N ASN A 48 -31.79 15.22 16.17
CA ASN A 48 -33.11 15.71 16.52
C ASN A 48 -33.84 16.12 15.24
N SER A 49 -34.73 15.27 14.74
CA SER A 49 -35.55 15.57 13.56
C SER A 49 -36.85 16.31 13.88
N SER A 50 -37.01 16.79 15.11
CA SER A 50 -38.20 17.53 15.55
C SER A 50 -37.98 19.04 15.49
N ASP A 51 -39.07 19.80 15.52
CA ASP A 51 -39.06 21.26 15.55
C ASP A 51 -38.86 21.85 16.96
N ASN A 52 -38.74 20.99 17.98
CA ASN A 52 -38.53 21.38 19.38
C ASN A 52 -37.15 20.89 19.85
N TRP A 53 -36.66 21.44 20.95
CA TRP A 53 -35.44 20.95 21.59
C TRP A 53 -35.66 19.55 22.15
N ILE A 54 -34.68 18.67 22.01
CA ILE A 54 -34.70 17.36 22.66
C ILE A 54 -33.63 17.35 23.76
N ASN A 55 -34.01 16.85 24.94
CA ASN A 55 -33.05 16.53 26.00
C ASN A 55 -32.88 15.01 26.11
N ILE A 56 -31.70 14.51 25.79
CA ILE A 56 -31.32 13.12 26.05
C ILE A 56 -30.91 13.03 27.51
N SER A 57 -31.77 12.40 28.30
CA SER A 57 -31.58 12.32 29.76
C SER A 57 -30.36 11.49 30.15
N ASP A 58 -30.03 10.46 29.37
CA ASP A 58 -28.89 9.59 29.61
C ASP A 58 -28.33 9.03 28.29
N ILE A 59 -27.01 9.11 28.13
CA ILE A 59 -26.25 8.37 27.11
C ILE A 59 -25.21 7.54 27.87
N THR A 60 -25.29 6.21 27.75
CA THR A 60 -24.40 5.30 28.48
C THR A 60 -23.76 4.30 27.53
N LEU A 61 -22.43 4.19 27.58
CA LEU A 61 -21.71 3.06 27.01
C LEU A 61 -21.92 1.84 27.92
N GLY A 62 -22.33 0.71 27.35
CA GLY A 62 -22.53 -0.51 28.11
C GLY A 62 -21.25 -1.03 28.78
N ASN A 63 -21.44 -2.00 29.68
CA ASN A 63 -20.37 -2.60 30.49
C ASN A 63 -20.06 -4.06 30.10
N GLY A 64 -20.47 -4.50 28.90
CA GLY A 64 -20.17 -5.85 28.42
C GLY A 64 -18.69 -6.02 28.01
N SER A 65 -18.06 -4.93 27.57
CA SER A 65 -16.70 -4.84 27.08
C SER A 65 -15.89 -3.78 27.85
N VAL A 66 -15.97 -3.79 29.18
CA VAL A 66 -15.39 -2.75 30.07
C VAL A 66 -13.94 -2.44 29.68
N GLY A 67 -13.68 -1.17 29.37
CA GLY A 67 -12.34 -0.64 29.09
C GLY A 67 -11.87 -0.76 27.64
N ARG A 68 -12.61 -1.45 26.76
CA ARG A 68 -12.22 -1.63 25.36
C ARG A 68 -12.71 -0.49 24.47
N PHE A 69 -13.99 -0.15 24.56
CA PHE A 69 -14.56 0.98 23.84
C PHE A 69 -14.44 2.26 24.68
N ARG A 70 -14.12 3.37 24.01
CA ARG A 70 -14.11 4.72 24.60
C ARG A 70 -14.97 5.61 23.71
N ILE A 71 -15.82 6.42 24.33
CA ILE A 71 -16.68 7.35 23.60
C ILE A 71 -16.48 8.78 24.07
N ASN A 72 -16.72 9.70 23.14
CA ASN A 72 -16.75 11.13 23.37
C ASN A 72 -18.05 11.67 22.77
N VAL A 73 -18.86 12.35 23.60
CA VAL A 73 -20.12 12.97 23.21
C VAL A 73 -19.90 14.47 23.18
N ASP A 74 -20.00 15.05 21.98
CA ASP A 74 -19.89 16.49 21.73
C ASP A 74 -18.68 17.16 22.40
N GLY A 75 -17.51 16.52 22.30
CA GLY A 75 -16.24 17.02 22.84
C GLY A 75 -15.92 16.55 24.25
N VAL A 76 -16.86 15.92 24.98
CA VAL A 76 -16.64 15.41 26.33
C VAL A 76 -16.43 13.89 26.31
N SER A 77 -15.33 13.40 26.89
CA SER A 77 -15.06 11.96 27.01
C SER A 77 -15.61 11.37 28.31
N GLY A 78 -16.11 10.15 28.25
CA GLY A 78 -16.71 9.45 29.39
C GLY A 78 -17.52 8.22 28.97
N ASN A 79 -18.03 7.48 29.96
CA ASN A 79 -18.88 6.30 29.70
C ASN A 79 -20.36 6.58 29.97
N ARG A 80 -20.68 7.74 30.53
CA ARG A 80 -22.04 8.16 30.86
C ARG A 80 -22.15 9.67 30.78
N PHE A 81 -23.18 10.14 30.10
CA PHE A 81 -23.47 11.54 29.86
C PHE A 81 -24.93 11.78 30.20
N ALA A 82 -25.23 12.92 30.81
CA ALA A 82 -26.59 13.23 31.24
C ALA A 82 -26.97 14.63 30.77
N ASN A 83 -28.25 14.78 30.45
CA ASN A 83 -28.86 16.03 30.00
C ASN A 83 -28.17 16.64 28.77
N ILE A 84 -28.06 15.86 27.69
CA ILE A 84 -27.51 16.34 26.42
C ILE A 84 -28.64 16.92 25.59
N GLU A 85 -28.58 18.23 25.35
CA GLU A 85 -29.59 18.96 24.59
C GLU A 85 -29.21 19.05 23.11
N ILE A 86 -30.17 18.77 22.23
CA ILE A 86 -30.00 18.91 20.77
C ILE A 86 -31.05 19.92 20.26
N PRO A 87 -30.61 21.01 19.59
CA PRO A 87 -31.54 21.98 18.99
C PRO A 87 -32.48 21.35 17.94
N PRO A 88 -33.60 22.02 17.62
CA PRO A 88 -34.48 21.60 16.53
C PRO A 88 -33.73 21.41 15.21
N ASN A 89 -34.02 20.31 14.51
CA ASN A 89 -33.44 20.00 13.21
C ASN A 89 -31.89 19.96 13.19
N ASP A 90 -31.27 19.67 14.33
CA ASP A 90 -29.82 19.64 14.51
C ASP A 90 -29.32 18.25 14.94
N SER A 91 -28.00 18.11 15.10
CA SER A 91 -27.34 16.86 15.47
C SER A 91 -26.11 17.06 16.34
N ILE A 92 -25.78 16.03 17.12
CA ILE A 92 -24.51 15.93 17.84
C ILE A 92 -23.64 14.82 17.28
N TYR A 93 -22.33 14.91 17.49
CA TYR A 93 -21.40 13.83 17.20
C TYR A 93 -21.13 12.99 18.45
N ILE A 94 -21.04 11.68 18.24
CA ILE A 94 -20.44 10.76 19.20
C ILE A 94 -19.27 10.08 18.50
N PHE A 95 -18.06 10.36 18.99
CA PHE A 95 -16.84 9.71 18.54
C PHE A 95 -16.60 8.46 19.39
N CYS A 96 -16.16 7.39 18.74
CA CYS A 96 -15.92 6.09 19.35
C CYS A 96 -14.57 5.54 18.88
N GLU A 97 -13.80 4.98 19.79
CA GLU A 97 -12.57 4.24 19.51
C GLU A 97 -12.60 2.91 20.28
N VAL A 98 -11.91 1.89 19.78
CA VAL A 98 -11.76 0.60 20.46
C VAL A 98 -10.28 0.25 20.60
N THR A 99 -9.91 -0.30 21.75
CA THR A 99 -8.61 -0.93 21.99
C THR A 99 -8.87 -2.36 22.41
N VAL A 100 -8.39 -3.32 21.61
CA VAL A 100 -8.60 -4.74 21.85
C VAL A 100 -7.52 -5.29 22.77
N ASP A 101 -7.90 -6.07 23.77
CA ASP A 101 -6.98 -6.72 24.72
C ASP A 101 -6.41 -8.04 24.11
N PRO A 102 -5.08 -8.27 24.15
CA PRO A 102 -4.39 -9.41 23.51
C PRO A 102 -4.62 -10.79 24.16
N ASP A 103 -5.26 -10.85 25.33
CA ASP A 103 -5.31 -12.10 26.10
C ASP A 103 -6.45 -13.07 25.68
N GLN A 104 -7.08 -12.87 24.51
CA GLN A 104 -8.06 -13.84 23.98
C GLN A 104 -7.36 -15.08 23.38
N PRO A 105 -7.92 -16.30 23.57
CA PRO A 105 -7.33 -17.53 23.03
C PRO A 105 -7.20 -17.47 21.50
N LEU A 106 -6.08 -17.99 20.97
CA LEU A 106 -5.82 -18.04 19.52
C LEU A 106 -6.88 -18.79 18.72
N SER A 107 -7.57 -19.75 19.35
CA SER A 107 -8.69 -20.48 18.72
C SER A 107 -9.89 -19.61 18.37
N GLU A 108 -9.94 -18.38 18.90
CA GLU A 108 -11.01 -17.41 18.66
C GLU A 108 -10.53 -16.21 17.82
N SER A 109 -9.29 -16.18 17.32
CA SER A 109 -8.75 -15.08 16.50
C SER A 109 -8.96 -15.35 15.00
N PRO A 110 -9.61 -14.45 14.23
CA PRO A 110 -10.19 -13.17 14.64
C PRO A 110 -11.50 -13.33 15.43
N PHE A 111 -11.70 -12.51 16.47
CA PHE A 111 -12.90 -12.54 17.34
C PHE A 111 -13.72 -11.26 17.19
N VAL A 112 -15.03 -11.35 17.45
CA VAL A 112 -15.94 -10.20 17.43
C VAL A 112 -16.23 -9.71 18.85
N ILE A 113 -16.00 -8.43 19.09
CA ILE A 113 -16.30 -7.72 20.34
C ILE A 113 -17.49 -6.81 20.08
N ASN A 114 -18.54 -6.96 20.89
CA ASN A 114 -19.76 -6.17 20.78
C ASN A 114 -19.99 -5.33 22.03
N GLU A 115 -20.46 -4.11 21.84
CA GLU A 115 -20.95 -3.25 22.90
C GLU A 115 -22.13 -2.41 22.40
N ARG A 116 -22.88 -1.75 23.28
CA ARG A 116 -23.94 -0.82 22.88
C ARG A 116 -23.78 0.54 23.54
N ILE A 117 -24.12 1.59 22.80
CA ILE A 117 -24.41 2.91 23.36
C ILE A 117 -25.92 2.98 23.55
N TYR A 118 -26.36 3.18 24.79
CA TYR A 118 -27.76 3.32 25.16
C TYR A 118 -28.13 4.79 25.29
N PHE A 119 -29.32 5.14 24.81
CA PHE A 119 -29.88 6.49 24.83
C PHE A 119 -31.25 6.44 25.51
N ASN A 120 -31.48 7.29 26.51
CA ASN A 120 -32.79 7.49 27.11
C ASN A 120 -33.30 8.92 26.87
N THR A 121 -34.41 9.05 26.15
CA THR A 121 -35.06 10.33 25.86
C THR A 121 -36.53 10.22 26.24
N ASN A 122 -37.02 11.02 27.20
CA ASN A 122 -38.40 10.99 27.67
C ASN A 122 -38.94 9.59 28.05
N GLY A 123 -38.06 8.72 28.56
CA GLY A 123 -38.41 7.33 28.90
C GLY A 123 -38.44 6.36 27.70
N ASN A 124 -38.05 6.81 26.51
CA ASN A 124 -37.82 5.98 25.34
C ASN A 124 -36.35 5.55 25.26
N ASP A 125 -36.12 4.23 25.25
CA ASP A 125 -34.79 3.64 25.16
C ASP A 125 -34.45 3.28 23.70
N GLN A 126 -33.32 3.78 23.22
CA GLN A 126 -32.73 3.42 21.92
C GLN A 126 -31.28 2.98 22.13
N SER A 127 -30.73 2.22 21.19
CA SER A 127 -29.33 1.82 21.25
C SER A 127 -28.69 1.76 19.88
N VAL A 128 -27.40 2.04 19.82
CA VAL A 128 -26.53 1.79 18.66
C VAL A 128 -25.55 0.69 19.01
N LEU A 129 -25.37 -0.30 18.13
CA LEU A 129 -24.41 -1.38 18.30
C LEU A 129 -23.00 -0.90 17.92
N LEU A 130 -22.02 -1.21 18.75
CA LEU A 130 -20.59 -1.11 18.43
C LEU A 130 -20.09 -2.53 18.18
N GLU A 131 -19.46 -2.77 17.04
CA GLU A 131 -18.94 -4.09 16.64
C GLU A 131 -17.49 -3.93 16.19
N ALA A 132 -16.57 -4.67 16.78
CA ALA A 132 -15.14 -4.62 16.47
C ALA A 132 -14.57 -6.02 16.27
N TRP A 133 -13.70 -6.18 15.27
CA TRP A 133 -12.99 -7.43 15.02
C TRP A 133 -11.58 -7.33 15.61
N GLY A 134 -11.21 -8.23 16.51
CA GLY A 134 -9.88 -8.30 17.12
C GLY A 134 -9.03 -9.40 16.48
N GLN A 135 -7.75 -9.14 16.21
CA GLN A 135 -6.81 -10.15 15.72
C GLN A 135 -5.50 -10.12 16.52
N ASN A 136 -5.10 -11.28 17.05
CA ASN A 136 -3.79 -11.42 17.68
C ASN A 136 -2.70 -11.43 16.60
N ALA A 137 -1.55 -10.81 16.87
CA ALA A 137 -0.44 -10.70 15.93
C ALA A 137 0.92 -10.88 16.61
N ASN A 138 1.94 -11.23 15.81
CA ASN A 138 3.34 -11.25 16.23
C ASN A 138 3.97 -9.88 15.96
N TYR A 139 4.13 -9.08 17.00
CA TYR A 139 4.74 -7.75 16.87
C TYR A 139 6.26 -7.82 16.82
N LEU A 140 6.86 -7.19 15.81
CA LEU A 140 8.30 -7.08 15.64
C LEU A 140 8.73 -5.61 15.70
N PRO A 141 9.59 -5.21 16.67
CA PRO A 141 10.10 -6.02 17.79
C PRO A 141 9.07 -6.21 18.92
N ASN A 142 8.13 -5.28 19.04
CA ASN A 142 7.03 -5.27 20.01
C ASN A 142 6.05 -4.13 19.66
N GLN A 143 4.85 -4.17 20.24
CA GLN A 143 3.75 -3.23 19.99
C GLN A 143 3.97 -1.79 20.51
N PHE A 144 5.09 -1.49 21.17
CA PHE A 144 5.38 -0.18 21.76
C PHE A 144 6.49 0.59 21.01
N ASN A 145 6.94 0.07 19.86
CA ASN A 145 8.06 0.59 19.11
C ASN A 145 7.69 1.63 18.02
N ALA A 146 6.50 2.26 18.09
CA ALA A 146 6.16 3.36 17.18
C ALA A 146 7.20 4.49 17.28
N GLY A 147 7.71 4.92 16.13
CA GLY A 147 8.81 5.88 15.97
C GLY A 147 10.17 5.41 16.47
N GLY A 148 10.26 4.14 16.91
CA GLY A 148 11.48 3.51 17.38
C GLY A 148 12.21 2.76 16.27
N LEU A 149 13.52 2.59 16.47
CA LEU A 149 14.38 1.79 15.61
C LEU A 149 14.75 0.50 16.37
N ALA A 150 14.55 -0.62 15.71
CA ALA A 150 14.81 -1.95 16.25
C ALA A 150 15.77 -2.71 15.35
N LEU A 151 16.69 -3.47 15.97
CA LEU A 151 17.57 -4.39 15.28
C LEU A 151 17.10 -5.82 15.54
N LEU A 152 16.80 -6.55 14.48
CA LEU A 152 16.52 -7.98 14.47
C LEU A 152 17.73 -8.71 13.89
N THR A 153 18.27 -9.64 14.67
CA THR A 153 19.36 -10.52 14.23
C THR A 153 19.03 -11.95 14.61
N CYS A 154 19.51 -12.91 13.82
CA CYS A 154 19.39 -14.32 14.12
C CYS A 154 20.74 -15.04 13.98
N ASP A 155 21.85 -14.35 14.27
CA ASP A 155 23.20 -14.93 14.34
C ASP A 155 23.61 -15.70 13.07
N LEU A 156 23.32 -15.13 11.88
CA LEU A 156 23.55 -15.73 10.55
C LEU A 156 22.76 -17.02 10.33
N GLN A 157 21.57 -17.12 10.91
CA GLN A 157 20.65 -18.25 10.71
C GLN A 157 19.42 -17.83 9.91
N GLU A 158 18.54 -18.80 9.71
CA GLU A 158 17.22 -18.59 9.16
C GLU A 158 16.21 -18.27 10.27
N LEU A 159 15.38 -17.25 10.05
CA LEU A 159 14.23 -16.93 10.87
C LEU A 159 12.95 -17.09 10.05
N ILE A 160 12.20 -18.14 10.34
CA ILE A 160 10.97 -18.46 9.62
C ILE A 160 9.77 -17.77 10.28
N PHE A 161 8.94 -17.09 9.47
CA PHE A 161 7.69 -16.49 9.91
C PHE A 161 6.53 -17.50 9.80
N ASP A 162 6.59 -18.61 10.54
CA ASP A 162 5.66 -19.75 10.42
C ASP A 162 4.48 -19.77 11.42
N ASP A 163 4.34 -18.74 12.26
CA ASP A 163 3.23 -18.67 13.20
C ASP A 163 1.91 -18.37 12.45
N PRO A 164 0.79 -19.06 12.77
CA PRO A 164 -0.51 -18.80 12.15
C PRO A 164 -1.05 -17.37 12.34
N LYS A 165 -0.56 -16.63 13.35
CA LYS A 165 -0.86 -15.21 13.53
C LYS A 165 -0.11 -14.38 12.49
N PRO A 166 -0.72 -13.30 11.99
CA PRO A 166 0.00 -12.35 11.16
C PRO A 166 1.17 -11.72 11.91
N TYR A 167 2.14 -11.22 11.16
CA TYR A 167 3.27 -10.46 11.70
C TYR A 167 2.99 -8.96 11.53
N VAL A 168 3.29 -8.16 12.54
CA VAL A 168 3.16 -6.71 12.50
C VAL A 168 4.51 -6.07 12.80
N ILE A 169 5.13 -5.48 11.79
CA ILE A 169 6.32 -4.65 11.94
C ILE A 169 5.88 -3.30 12.48
N TYR A 170 6.41 -2.90 13.62
CA TYR A 170 5.97 -1.71 14.35
C TYR A 170 7.14 -0.73 14.52
N GLY A 171 7.12 0.36 13.75
CA GLY A 171 8.26 1.26 13.61
C GLY A 171 9.32 0.75 12.64
N VAL A 172 10.56 1.21 12.80
CA VAL A 172 11.67 0.87 11.89
C VAL A 172 12.30 -0.44 12.33
N LEU A 173 12.21 -1.47 11.49
CA LEU A 173 12.86 -2.76 11.71
C LEU A 173 14.05 -2.91 10.77
N LEU A 174 15.24 -2.93 11.37
CA LEU A 174 16.50 -3.29 10.71
C LEU A 174 16.75 -4.78 10.91
N VAL A 175 16.96 -5.51 9.83
CA VAL A 175 17.34 -6.92 9.83
C VAL A 175 18.82 -7.01 9.52
N ASP A 176 19.58 -7.71 10.36
CA ASP A 176 21.02 -7.84 10.23
C ASP A 176 21.45 -9.28 10.51
N SER A 177 22.35 -9.81 9.67
CA SER A 177 22.93 -11.14 9.87
C SER A 177 21.83 -12.19 10.05
N CYS A 178 20.83 -12.19 9.16
CA CYS A 178 19.61 -12.98 9.32
C CYS A 178 18.88 -13.20 8.00
N ASP A 179 18.52 -14.45 7.71
CA ASP A 179 17.76 -14.84 6.53
C ASP A 179 16.28 -15.01 6.94
N ILE A 180 15.44 -14.03 6.63
CA ILE A 180 14.01 -14.11 6.93
C ILE A 180 13.30 -14.90 5.83
N VAL A 181 12.63 -15.98 6.21
CA VAL A 181 11.79 -16.77 5.31
C VAL A 181 10.32 -16.60 5.68
N ILE A 182 9.51 -16.16 4.72
CA ILE A 182 8.08 -15.94 4.89
C ILE A 182 7.31 -17.01 4.06
N PRO A 183 6.71 -18.02 4.72
CA PRO A 183 5.98 -19.09 4.05
C PRO A 183 4.69 -18.61 3.36
N ALA A 184 4.18 -19.44 2.43
CA ALA A 184 2.93 -19.21 1.72
C ALA A 184 1.75 -18.84 2.63
N GLY A 185 0.92 -17.88 2.19
CA GLY A 185 -0.29 -17.44 2.90
C GLY A 185 -0.04 -16.49 4.08
N THR A 186 1.23 -16.22 4.43
CA THR A 186 1.56 -15.32 5.55
C THR A 186 1.15 -13.88 5.25
N GLN A 187 0.55 -13.24 6.25
CA GLN A 187 0.22 -11.81 6.23
C GLN A 187 1.23 -11.04 7.08
N VAL A 188 1.93 -10.10 6.46
CA VAL A 188 2.81 -9.15 7.14
C VAL A 188 2.21 -7.76 7.01
N TYR A 189 2.03 -7.11 8.15
CA TYR A 189 1.55 -5.75 8.25
C TYR A 189 2.68 -4.86 8.71
N VAL A 190 2.76 -3.65 8.17
CA VAL A 190 3.74 -2.65 8.58
C VAL A 190 2.98 -1.43 9.08
N HIS A 191 3.16 -1.13 10.36
CA HIS A 191 2.64 0.10 10.93
C HIS A 191 3.52 1.26 10.51
N GLY A 192 2.94 2.18 9.73
CA GLY A 192 3.58 3.42 9.37
C GLY A 192 2.79 4.63 9.85
N GLY A 193 3.52 5.65 10.29
CA GLY A 193 3.01 6.93 10.73
C GLY A 193 4.07 8.02 10.57
N LEU A 194 3.61 9.27 10.43
CA LEU A 194 4.53 10.39 10.35
C LEU A 194 5.13 10.67 11.73
N VAL A 195 6.43 10.45 11.86
CA VAL A 195 7.20 10.69 13.08
C VAL A 195 8.11 11.90 12.87
N ASN A 196 8.07 12.83 13.81
CA ASN A 196 8.94 14.00 13.82
C ASN A 196 10.13 13.76 14.75
N SER A 197 11.32 13.59 14.17
CA SER A 197 12.57 13.47 14.91
C SER A 197 13.39 14.75 14.81
N GLN A 198 14.02 15.15 15.91
CA GLN A 198 14.97 16.28 15.90
C GLN A 198 16.20 15.99 15.03
N ASN A 199 16.59 14.72 14.90
CA ASN A 199 17.80 14.30 14.19
C ASN A 199 17.54 13.91 12.73
N PHE A 200 16.35 13.37 12.45
CA PHE A 200 16.03 12.79 11.14
C PHE A 200 14.91 13.55 10.40
N GLY A 201 14.40 14.64 10.97
CA GLY A 201 13.26 15.35 10.42
C GLY A 201 11.97 14.54 10.52
N SER A 202 11.02 14.84 9.65
CA SER A 202 9.76 14.11 9.51
C SER A 202 9.94 12.92 8.57
N TYR A 203 9.59 11.72 9.01
CA TYR A 203 9.68 10.50 8.20
C TYR A 203 8.53 9.54 8.52
N ASN A 204 8.23 8.61 7.62
CA ASN A 204 7.32 7.50 7.90
C ASN A 204 8.12 6.38 8.59
N ASP A 205 7.72 6.00 9.80
CA ASP A 205 8.45 5.03 10.61
C ASP A 205 8.21 3.57 10.22
N GLY A 206 7.23 3.26 9.37
CA GLY A 206 6.96 1.90 8.89
C GLY A 206 7.98 1.46 7.86
N GLN A 207 9.14 0.98 8.30
CA GLN A 207 10.27 0.64 7.43
C GLN A 207 10.76 -0.78 7.72
N PHE A 208 10.89 -1.59 6.66
CA PHE A 208 11.44 -2.93 6.73
C PHE A 208 12.75 -2.97 5.95
N ILE A 209 13.88 -2.90 6.66
CA ILE A 209 15.20 -2.65 6.08
C ILE A 209 16.11 -3.84 6.32
N PHE A 210 16.72 -4.35 5.26
CA PHE A 210 17.71 -5.42 5.30
C PHE A 210 19.10 -4.82 5.16
N LEU A 211 19.93 -5.06 6.18
CA LEU A 211 21.33 -4.67 6.22
C LEU A 211 22.21 -5.75 5.60
N LYS A 212 23.52 -5.56 5.70
CA LYS A 212 24.52 -6.53 5.29
C LYS A 212 24.28 -7.91 5.91
N ASP A 213 24.53 -8.96 5.13
CA ASP A 213 24.40 -10.37 5.53
C ASP A 213 22.97 -10.73 6.01
N ALA A 214 21.97 -9.94 5.62
CA ALA A 214 20.55 -10.23 5.82
C ALA A 214 19.83 -10.36 4.48
N SER A 215 18.88 -11.29 4.41
CA SER A 215 18.10 -11.56 3.21
C SER A 215 16.61 -11.71 3.52
N LEU A 216 15.78 -11.44 2.51
CA LEU A 216 14.34 -11.74 2.53
C LEU A 216 14.00 -12.78 1.49
N LYS A 217 13.41 -13.89 1.94
CA LYS A 217 12.79 -14.89 1.08
C LYS A 217 11.29 -14.97 1.33
N THR A 218 10.48 -14.91 0.28
CA THR A 218 9.03 -15.18 0.36
C THR A 218 8.66 -16.37 -0.51
N GLU A 219 7.90 -17.30 0.05
CA GLU A 219 7.56 -18.58 -0.59
C GLU A 219 6.06 -18.69 -0.86
N GLY A 220 5.47 -17.64 -1.43
CA GLY A 220 4.06 -17.60 -1.78
C GLY A 220 3.69 -18.61 -2.87
N THR A 221 2.37 -18.75 -3.08
CA THR A 221 1.80 -19.47 -4.23
C THR A 221 0.64 -18.65 -4.80
N VAL A 222 0.13 -18.99 -5.99
CA VAL A 222 -1.07 -18.35 -6.57
C VAL A 222 -2.26 -18.40 -5.61
N ASP A 223 -2.51 -19.55 -5.00
CA ASP A 223 -3.65 -19.74 -4.10
C ASP A 223 -3.43 -19.12 -2.71
N ASN A 224 -2.17 -19.06 -2.26
CA ASN A 224 -1.78 -18.55 -0.95
C ASN A 224 -0.56 -17.63 -1.09
N PRO A 225 -0.74 -16.40 -1.60
CA PRO A 225 0.36 -15.45 -1.73
C PRO A 225 0.82 -14.98 -0.36
N VAL A 226 2.09 -14.56 -0.27
CA VAL A 226 2.53 -13.73 0.86
C VAL A 226 2.02 -12.30 0.62
N ILE A 227 1.48 -11.66 1.64
CA ILE A 227 0.98 -10.27 1.52
C ILE A 227 1.71 -9.38 2.50
N ILE A 228 2.27 -8.28 2.01
CA ILE A 228 2.96 -7.25 2.80
C ILE A 228 2.25 -5.90 2.56
N GLN A 229 1.61 -5.36 3.58
CA GLN A 229 0.76 -4.16 3.46
C GLN A 229 0.73 -3.30 4.74
N GLY A 230 0.08 -2.14 4.69
CA GLY A 230 -0.17 -1.30 5.87
C GLY A 230 -1.12 -1.98 6.89
N ASP A 231 -1.04 -1.59 8.15
CA ASP A 231 -1.85 -2.14 9.24
C ASP A 231 -3.25 -1.51 9.39
N ARG A 232 -3.64 -0.59 8.49
CA ARG A 232 -4.98 -0.01 8.39
C ARG A 232 -5.90 -0.88 7.54
N LEU A 233 -6.56 -1.84 8.19
CA LEU A 233 -7.39 -2.85 7.51
C LEU A 233 -8.80 -2.38 7.17
N GLU A 234 -9.13 -1.13 7.49
CA GLU A 234 -10.46 -0.63 7.21
C GLU A 234 -10.72 -0.49 5.70
N SER A 235 -11.95 -0.79 5.27
CA SER A 235 -12.29 -0.81 3.83
C SER A 235 -12.05 0.52 3.10
N VAL A 236 -12.04 1.64 3.83
CA VAL A 236 -11.77 2.98 3.28
C VAL A 236 -10.27 3.24 3.05
N PHE A 237 -9.40 2.40 3.61
CA PHE A 237 -7.95 2.46 3.48
C PHE A 237 -7.39 1.32 2.61
N SER A 238 -8.23 0.42 2.09
CA SER A 238 -7.77 -0.74 1.29
C SER A 238 -6.87 -0.37 0.12
N ASP A 239 -7.12 0.80 -0.46
CA ASP A 239 -6.45 1.30 -1.66
C ASP A 239 -5.74 2.64 -1.45
N VAL A 240 -5.63 3.09 -0.19
CA VAL A 240 -4.88 4.30 0.15
C VAL A 240 -3.39 3.99 0.15
N ASP A 241 -2.62 4.73 -0.63
CA ASP A 241 -1.17 4.60 -0.75
C ASP A 241 -0.40 5.26 0.41
N GLY A 242 0.91 5.04 0.47
CA GLY A 242 1.80 5.77 1.40
C GLY A 242 1.61 5.46 2.88
N GLN A 243 0.93 4.37 3.25
CA GLN A 243 0.68 4.02 4.65
C GLN A 243 1.95 3.64 5.40
N TRP A 244 2.89 3.01 4.71
CA TRP A 244 4.21 2.61 5.21
C TRP A 244 5.27 2.86 4.14
N THR A 245 6.55 2.83 4.49
CA THR A 245 7.62 3.28 3.57
C THR A 245 7.89 2.30 2.43
N GLY A 246 7.98 1.00 2.72
CA GLY A 246 8.41 -0.01 1.75
C GLY A 246 9.47 -0.96 2.31
N ILE A 247 9.88 -1.92 1.49
CA ILE A 247 10.97 -2.86 1.77
C ILE A 247 12.26 -2.29 1.19
N ARG A 248 13.31 -2.17 2.00
CA ARG A 248 14.60 -1.64 1.55
C ARG A 248 15.73 -2.66 1.74
N PHE A 249 16.46 -2.92 0.67
CA PHE A 249 17.69 -3.71 0.68
C PHE A 249 18.89 -2.78 0.53
N LEU A 250 19.81 -2.84 1.49
CA LEU A 250 21.03 -2.04 1.50
C LEU A 250 22.25 -2.83 1.00
N ASP A 251 23.38 -2.15 0.90
CA ASP A 251 24.69 -2.75 0.58
C ASP A 251 24.97 -4.01 1.41
N GLY A 252 25.26 -5.10 0.70
CA GLY A 252 25.53 -6.42 1.26
C GLY A 252 24.32 -7.22 1.74
N SER A 253 23.09 -6.72 1.54
CA SER A 253 21.89 -7.56 1.59
C SER A 253 21.75 -8.23 0.23
N ASP A 254 22.16 -9.49 0.13
CA ASP A 254 22.14 -10.26 -1.12
C ASP A 254 21.23 -11.47 -0.98
N GLU A 255 20.97 -12.15 -2.09
CA GLU A 255 20.11 -13.36 -2.14
C GLU A 255 18.65 -13.09 -1.72
N ASN A 256 18.16 -11.87 -1.94
CA ASN A 256 16.75 -11.55 -1.72
C ASN A 256 15.88 -12.17 -2.82
N GLU A 257 15.00 -13.10 -2.47
CA GLU A 257 14.13 -13.80 -3.42
C GLU A 257 12.66 -13.69 -3.00
N LEU A 258 11.88 -12.94 -3.76
CA LEU A 258 10.46 -12.84 -3.52
C LEU A 258 9.69 -13.64 -4.58
N ASN A 259 8.82 -14.54 -4.14
CA ASN A 259 7.98 -15.32 -5.04
C ASN A 259 6.50 -15.29 -4.61
N HIS A 260 5.59 -15.01 -5.55
CA HIS A 260 4.14 -14.91 -5.31
C HIS A 260 3.80 -14.03 -4.10
N THR A 261 4.32 -12.81 -4.14
CA THR A 261 4.15 -11.83 -3.08
C THR A 261 3.40 -10.62 -3.58
N ILE A 262 2.46 -10.16 -2.77
CA ILE A 262 1.70 -8.94 -2.98
C ILE A 262 2.23 -7.87 -2.02
N ILE A 263 2.72 -6.76 -2.58
CA ILE A 263 3.19 -5.60 -1.83
C ILE A 263 2.28 -4.43 -2.18
N LYS A 264 1.65 -3.81 -1.17
CA LYS A 264 0.72 -2.70 -1.46
C LYS A 264 0.62 -1.63 -0.38
N ASN A 265 0.03 -0.50 -0.77
CA ASN A 265 -0.30 0.63 0.10
C ASN A 265 0.94 1.30 0.74
N SER A 266 2.09 1.23 0.07
CA SER A 266 3.37 1.76 0.56
C SER A 266 3.75 3.09 -0.10
N ILE A 267 4.84 3.73 0.34
CA ILE A 267 5.45 4.87 -0.36
C ILE A 267 6.24 4.33 -1.55
N LEU A 268 7.13 3.37 -1.32
CA LEU A 268 7.86 2.59 -2.32
C LEU A 268 7.49 1.11 -2.13
N GLY A 269 7.37 0.33 -3.20
CA GLY A 269 7.19 -1.11 -3.05
C GLY A 269 8.48 -1.77 -2.56
N ILE A 270 9.49 -1.77 -3.44
CA ILE A 270 10.84 -2.28 -3.20
C ILE A 270 11.85 -1.18 -3.47
N PHE A 271 12.80 -1.01 -2.56
CA PHE A 271 13.98 -0.17 -2.74
C PHE A 271 15.25 -1.03 -2.66
N ALA A 272 15.86 -1.31 -3.81
CA ALA A 272 17.16 -1.97 -3.93
C ALA A 272 18.28 -0.92 -4.06
N ASP A 273 19.21 -0.86 -3.10
CA ASP A 273 20.25 0.17 -3.05
C ASP A 273 21.64 -0.43 -2.93
N SER A 274 22.62 0.21 -3.59
CA SER A 274 24.05 0.05 -3.32
C SER A 274 24.59 -1.37 -3.53
N ALA A 275 24.47 -1.85 -4.77
CA ALA A 275 24.99 -3.13 -5.27
C ALA A 275 24.32 -4.41 -4.72
N THR A 276 23.18 -4.27 -4.03
CA THR A 276 22.32 -5.40 -3.64
C THR A 276 21.77 -6.17 -4.84
N THR A 277 21.48 -7.45 -4.62
CA THR A 277 20.82 -8.36 -5.57
C THR A 277 19.40 -8.71 -5.11
N VAL A 278 18.42 -8.55 -6.02
CA VAL A 278 17.00 -8.88 -5.77
C VAL A 278 16.40 -9.67 -6.93
N THR A 279 15.82 -10.84 -6.62
CA THR A 279 15.06 -11.67 -7.56
C THR A 279 13.57 -11.62 -7.23
N LEU A 280 12.75 -11.26 -8.21
CA LEU A 280 11.30 -11.08 -8.09
C LEU A 280 10.59 -12.03 -9.05
N LYS A 281 9.73 -12.91 -8.53
CA LYS A 281 8.97 -13.86 -9.35
C LYS A 281 7.50 -13.79 -8.99
N ASN A 282 6.64 -13.63 -10.00
CA ASN A 282 5.18 -13.65 -9.83
C ASN A 282 4.70 -12.61 -8.79
N ILE A 283 5.28 -11.41 -8.80
CA ILE A 283 5.00 -10.36 -7.81
C ILE A 283 3.89 -9.44 -8.28
N GLN A 284 3.11 -8.92 -7.34
CA GLN A 284 2.23 -7.78 -7.57
C GLN A 284 2.65 -6.63 -6.65
N ILE A 285 2.92 -5.45 -7.23
CA ILE A 285 3.20 -4.21 -6.48
C ILE A 285 2.22 -3.13 -6.90
N PHE A 286 1.44 -2.61 -5.96
CA PHE A 286 0.43 -1.60 -6.31
C PHE A 286 -0.02 -0.68 -5.19
N ASN A 287 -0.70 0.40 -5.60
CA ASN A 287 -1.15 1.49 -4.71
C ASN A 287 0.03 2.04 -3.92
N THR A 288 1.09 2.47 -4.62
CA THR A 288 2.24 3.14 -4.01
C THR A 288 2.24 4.63 -4.31
N SER A 289 2.66 5.46 -3.34
CA SER A 289 2.66 6.92 -3.52
C SER A 289 3.91 7.42 -4.27
N ASN A 290 4.84 6.53 -4.58
CA ASN A 290 6.04 6.77 -5.40
C ASN A 290 6.21 5.57 -6.36
N ALA A 291 7.43 5.08 -6.62
CA ALA A 291 7.67 3.95 -7.51
C ALA A 291 7.32 2.61 -6.87
N GLY A 292 6.82 1.68 -7.69
CA GLY A 292 6.66 0.28 -7.29
C GLY A 292 8.02 -0.38 -7.04
N ILE A 293 8.98 -0.17 -7.94
CA ILE A 293 10.37 -0.59 -7.77
C ILE A 293 11.29 0.61 -7.95
N LEU A 294 12.14 0.86 -6.96
CA LEU A 294 13.25 1.79 -7.07
C LEU A 294 14.55 1.03 -6.87
N ALA A 295 15.43 1.07 -7.86
CA ALA A 295 16.75 0.49 -7.80
C ALA A 295 17.80 1.59 -7.99
N SER A 296 18.87 1.58 -7.21
CA SER A 296 19.96 2.53 -7.31
C SER A 296 21.30 1.81 -7.28
N HIS A 297 21.96 1.70 -8.43
CA HIS A 297 23.16 0.87 -8.62
C HIS A 297 22.96 -0.54 -8.05
N ALA A 298 21.94 -1.27 -8.50
CA ALA A 298 21.62 -2.60 -7.98
C ALA A 298 21.49 -3.64 -9.10
N THR A 299 21.31 -4.90 -8.73
CA THR A 299 20.96 -5.97 -9.66
C THR A 299 19.53 -6.45 -9.38
N VAL A 300 18.65 -6.37 -10.38
CA VAL A 300 17.26 -6.85 -10.24
C VAL A 300 16.90 -7.78 -11.40
N THR A 301 16.47 -8.99 -11.06
CA THR A 301 15.86 -9.93 -12.00
C THR A 301 14.38 -10.09 -11.66
N ALA A 302 13.48 -9.82 -12.61
CA ALA A 302 12.04 -9.85 -12.40
C ALA A 302 11.32 -10.68 -13.47
N GLU A 303 10.47 -11.60 -13.03
CA GLU A 303 9.72 -12.52 -13.90
C GLU A 303 8.24 -12.49 -13.52
N ASN A 304 7.35 -12.39 -14.53
CA ASN A 304 5.90 -12.42 -14.33
C ASN A 304 5.38 -11.38 -13.32
N CYS A 305 5.98 -10.19 -13.25
CA CYS A 305 5.57 -9.16 -12.28
C CYS A 305 4.51 -8.23 -12.84
N LEU A 306 3.53 -7.87 -12.02
CA LEU A 306 2.53 -6.84 -12.30
C LEU A 306 2.72 -5.64 -11.36
N ILE A 307 3.02 -4.48 -11.93
CA ILE A 307 3.32 -3.25 -11.19
C ILE A 307 2.35 -2.16 -11.65
N TYR A 308 1.43 -1.73 -10.80
CA TYR A 308 0.35 -0.81 -11.22
C TYR A 308 -0.13 0.15 -10.13
N ASN A 309 -0.83 1.22 -10.51
CA ASN A 309 -1.33 2.25 -9.56
C ASN A 309 -0.21 2.81 -8.66
N ASN A 310 0.90 3.23 -9.26
CA ASN A 310 2.06 3.77 -8.54
C ASN A 310 2.28 5.24 -8.93
N TYR A 311 2.07 6.17 -7.99
CA TYR A 311 1.96 7.60 -8.27
C TYR A 311 3.29 8.25 -8.70
N GLY A 312 4.43 7.63 -8.37
CA GLY A 312 5.77 8.07 -8.80
C GLY A 312 6.30 7.37 -10.05
N GLY A 313 5.44 6.66 -10.79
CA GLY A 313 5.83 5.81 -11.90
C GLY A 313 5.96 4.34 -11.50
N GLY A 314 6.20 3.46 -12.48
CA GLY A 314 6.27 2.02 -12.23
C GLY A 314 7.61 1.62 -11.62
N ILE A 315 8.69 1.88 -12.37
CA ILE A 315 10.05 1.47 -12.07
C ILE A 315 11.00 2.67 -12.23
N GLN A 316 11.90 2.87 -11.27
CA GLN A 316 12.98 3.85 -11.35
C GLN A 316 14.33 3.13 -11.16
N LEU A 317 15.18 3.14 -12.20
CA LEU A 317 16.50 2.50 -12.22
C LEU A 317 17.58 3.59 -12.29
N ASN A 318 18.13 3.94 -11.14
CA ASN A 318 19.01 5.09 -10.97
C ASN A 318 20.46 4.66 -10.81
N TYR A 319 21.38 5.57 -11.16
CA TYR A 319 22.82 5.40 -10.92
C TYR A 319 23.40 4.06 -11.43
N GLY A 320 22.93 3.60 -12.58
CA GLY A 320 23.39 2.36 -13.21
C GLY A 320 22.88 1.09 -12.52
N GLY A 321 23.48 -0.05 -12.83
CA GLY A 321 23.07 -1.37 -12.34
C GLY A 321 22.83 -2.37 -13.47
N SER A 322 22.35 -3.57 -13.11
CA SER A 322 22.06 -4.66 -14.05
C SER A 322 20.62 -5.14 -13.85
N TYR A 323 19.83 -5.12 -14.91
CA TYR A 323 18.38 -5.26 -14.82
C TYR A 323 17.87 -6.22 -15.88
N GLU A 324 17.12 -7.24 -15.48
CA GLU A 324 16.48 -8.18 -16.38
C GLU A 324 15.01 -8.35 -16.01
N PHE A 325 14.12 -8.04 -16.95
CA PHE A 325 12.68 -8.14 -16.77
C PHE A 325 12.11 -9.03 -17.87
N SER A 326 11.43 -10.10 -17.46
CA SER A 326 10.81 -11.07 -18.35
C SER A 326 9.32 -11.20 -18.05
N TYR A 327 8.48 -11.03 -19.07
CA TYR A 327 7.02 -11.12 -18.93
C TYR A 327 6.44 -10.20 -17.84
N CYS A 328 6.96 -8.97 -17.70
CA CYS A 328 6.43 -8.02 -16.73
C CYS A 328 5.39 -7.10 -17.36
N THR A 329 4.39 -6.67 -16.58
CA THR A 329 3.43 -5.64 -16.97
C THR A 329 3.55 -4.46 -16.01
N ILE A 330 3.94 -3.30 -16.53
CA ILE A 330 4.07 -2.06 -15.79
C ILE A 330 2.99 -1.11 -16.30
N ALA A 331 2.09 -0.70 -15.40
CA ALA A 331 0.89 0.05 -15.73
C ALA A 331 0.72 1.33 -14.89
N SER A 332 0.99 2.50 -15.49
CA SER A 332 0.91 3.81 -14.84
C SER A 332 -0.28 4.63 -15.36
N TYR A 333 -1.50 4.24 -14.99
CA TYR A 333 -2.73 4.94 -15.41
C TYR A 333 -3.23 5.94 -14.36
N GLY A 334 -3.88 7.01 -14.82
CA GLY A 334 -4.52 8.02 -13.96
C GLY A 334 -3.58 9.11 -13.43
N ILE A 335 -2.31 9.07 -13.83
CA ILE A 335 -1.25 10.02 -13.47
C ILE A 335 -0.42 10.36 -14.71
N ASN A 336 0.33 11.47 -14.66
CA ASN A 336 1.32 11.77 -15.68
C ASN A 336 2.72 11.45 -15.15
N ALA A 337 3.06 10.16 -15.10
CA ALA A 337 4.36 9.66 -14.67
C ALA A 337 4.75 8.45 -15.54
N PRO A 338 6.00 8.40 -16.05
CA PRO A 338 6.44 7.31 -16.92
C PRO A 338 6.42 5.97 -16.18
N THR A 339 6.16 4.90 -16.92
CA THR A 339 6.30 3.53 -16.40
C THR A 339 7.75 3.18 -16.02
N LEU A 340 8.73 3.70 -16.75
CA LEU A 340 10.15 3.39 -16.56
C LEU A 340 11.03 4.64 -16.65
N THR A 341 11.75 4.94 -15.57
CA THR A 341 12.79 5.97 -15.55
C THR A 341 14.16 5.31 -15.39
N MET A 342 15.16 5.75 -16.15
CA MET A 342 16.52 5.20 -16.08
C MET A 342 17.60 6.28 -16.13
N ASN A 343 18.64 6.17 -15.30
CA ASN A 343 19.84 6.99 -15.43
C ASN A 343 21.10 6.27 -14.93
N ASN A 344 22.27 6.72 -15.40
CA ASN A 344 23.58 6.19 -15.05
C ASN A 344 24.41 7.15 -14.15
N ILE A 345 23.75 8.10 -13.46
CA ILE A 345 24.42 9.17 -12.72
C ILE A 345 23.93 9.29 -11.26
N LEU A 346 24.84 9.66 -10.36
CA LEU A 346 24.53 10.13 -9.01
C LEU A 346 25.14 11.52 -8.79
N CYS A 347 24.27 12.53 -8.68
CA CYS A 347 24.67 13.88 -8.34
C CYS A 347 25.07 13.99 -6.86
N LEU A 348 26.27 14.52 -6.59
CA LEU A 348 26.79 14.70 -5.22
C LEU A 348 26.57 16.13 -4.68
N ASP A 349 25.99 17.00 -5.49
CA ASP A 349 25.58 18.36 -5.11
C ASP A 349 24.27 18.75 -5.79
N ALA A 350 23.64 19.82 -5.30
CA ALA A 350 22.32 20.27 -5.73
C ALA A 350 22.25 20.75 -7.21
N PHE A 351 23.39 21.05 -7.82
CA PHE A 351 23.50 21.48 -9.22
C PHE A 351 24.07 20.39 -10.12
N CYS A 352 24.32 19.19 -9.59
CA CYS A 352 24.98 18.08 -10.26
C CYS A 352 26.34 18.47 -10.90
N SER A 353 27.07 19.42 -10.29
CA SER A 353 28.38 19.84 -10.81
C SER A 353 29.49 18.81 -10.52
N VAL A 354 29.29 18.01 -9.47
CA VAL A 354 30.07 16.87 -9.07
C VAL A 354 29.15 15.66 -9.10
N TYR A 355 29.53 14.64 -9.86
CA TYR A 355 28.74 13.44 -10.00
C TYR A 355 29.62 12.19 -10.04
N ARG A 356 28.97 11.05 -9.87
CA ARG A 356 29.52 9.73 -10.16
C ARG A 356 28.70 9.08 -11.24
N THR A 357 29.33 8.21 -12.02
CA THR A 357 28.66 7.41 -13.03
C THR A 357 28.88 5.94 -12.76
N ASN A 358 27.95 5.11 -13.24
CA ASN A 358 28.01 3.66 -13.18
C ASN A 358 27.32 3.12 -14.42
N ALA A 359 27.86 2.06 -15.02
CA ALA A 359 27.23 1.44 -16.17
C ALA A 359 25.80 0.97 -15.84
N LEU A 360 24.88 1.23 -16.75
CA LEU A 360 23.52 0.69 -16.74
C LEU A 360 23.42 -0.37 -17.83
N GLU A 361 22.97 -1.57 -17.47
CA GLU A 361 22.63 -2.65 -18.40
C GLU A 361 21.19 -3.10 -18.08
N ALA A 362 20.27 -2.94 -19.03
CA ALA A 362 18.86 -3.27 -18.81
C ALA A 362 18.24 -4.04 -19.99
N SER A 363 17.65 -5.20 -19.72
CA SER A 363 16.97 -6.01 -20.72
C SER A 363 15.52 -6.27 -20.33
N PHE A 364 14.62 -6.06 -21.29
CA PHE A 364 13.19 -6.22 -21.12
C PHE A 364 12.65 -7.14 -22.21
N THR A 365 12.28 -8.36 -21.87
CA THR A 365 11.74 -9.35 -22.82
C THR A 365 10.28 -9.65 -22.51
N ASN A 366 9.40 -9.60 -23.52
CA ASN A 366 7.96 -9.81 -23.34
C ASN A 366 7.31 -8.87 -22.31
N CYS A 367 7.79 -7.64 -22.17
CA CYS A 367 7.27 -6.70 -21.18
C CYS A 367 6.22 -5.75 -21.78
N ILE A 368 5.28 -5.28 -20.95
CA ILE A 368 4.33 -4.23 -21.30
C ILE A 368 4.65 -2.98 -20.49
N PHE A 369 4.86 -1.86 -21.18
CA PHE A 369 4.95 -0.52 -20.60
C PHE A 369 3.78 0.31 -21.14
N ALA A 370 2.77 0.55 -20.29
CA ALA A 370 1.56 1.23 -20.70
C ALA A 370 1.01 2.15 -19.61
N GLY A 371 0.55 3.33 -19.97
CA GLY A 371 0.03 4.29 -19.01
C GLY A 371 -0.67 5.48 -19.66
N SER A 372 -0.87 6.51 -18.86
CA SER A 372 -1.54 7.75 -19.26
C SER A 372 -0.61 8.79 -19.90
N SER A 373 0.72 8.63 -19.78
CA SER A 373 1.69 9.57 -20.34
C SER A 373 1.91 9.34 -21.83
N GLU A 374 2.26 10.38 -22.60
CA GLU A 374 2.57 10.23 -24.04
C GLU A 374 3.88 9.44 -24.23
N ASP A 375 4.87 9.72 -23.39
CA ASP A 375 6.07 8.91 -23.18
C ASP A 375 5.96 8.12 -21.86
N GLU A 376 6.08 6.80 -21.96
CA GLU A 376 6.15 5.92 -20.79
C GLU A 376 7.58 5.68 -20.30
N PHE A 377 8.54 6.40 -20.88
CA PHE A 377 9.98 6.31 -20.63
C PHE A 377 10.58 7.67 -20.36
N ASP A 378 11.43 7.76 -19.33
CA ASP A 378 12.24 8.96 -19.04
C ASP A 378 13.69 8.53 -18.80
N PHE A 379 14.54 8.71 -19.81
CA PHE A 379 15.92 8.26 -19.79
C PHE A 379 16.89 9.43 -19.73
N PHE A 380 17.93 9.26 -18.93
CA PHE A 380 19.04 10.20 -18.83
C PHE A 380 20.37 9.46 -18.90
N ASP A 381 21.05 9.62 -20.04
CA ASP A 381 22.44 9.19 -20.23
C ASP A 381 23.37 10.41 -20.17
N ILE A 382 24.26 10.42 -19.17
CA ILE A 382 25.24 11.50 -18.97
C ILE A 382 26.21 11.66 -20.15
N GLU A 383 26.51 10.59 -20.88
CA GLU A 383 27.39 10.64 -22.06
C GLU A 383 26.61 10.87 -23.36
N SER A 384 25.27 10.91 -23.31
CA SER A 384 24.38 11.15 -24.45
C SER A 384 24.70 10.26 -25.67
N GLY A 385 24.91 8.97 -25.43
CA GLY A 385 25.21 7.96 -26.44
C GLY A 385 26.68 7.91 -26.89
N ASN A 386 27.57 8.76 -26.37
CA ASN A 386 28.99 8.77 -26.77
C ASN A 386 29.80 7.59 -26.19
N ASP A 387 29.31 6.96 -25.12
CA ASP A 387 29.86 5.71 -24.56
C ASP A 387 28.74 4.68 -24.35
N PRO A 388 28.43 3.86 -25.38
CA PRO A 388 27.35 2.87 -25.30
C PRO A 388 27.51 1.87 -24.15
N GLY A 389 28.73 1.66 -23.64
CA GLY A 389 28.97 0.76 -22.51
C GLY A 389 28.53 1.31 -21.15
N LEU A 390 28.16 2.59 -21.06
CA LEU A 390 27.68 3.22 -19.83
C LEU A 390 26.16 3.28 -19.73
N PHE A 391 25.45 3.10 -20.84
CA PHE A 391 23.98 3.11 -20.89
C PHE A 391 23.51 2.12 -21.96
N ASP A 392 23.51 0.84 -21.61
CA ASP A 392 23.08 -0.25 -22.49
C ASP A 392 21.68 -0.72 -22.08
N TYR A 393 20.76 -0.71 -23.04
CA TYR A 393 19.42 -1.23 -22.82
C TYR A 393 18.86 -1.92 -24.06
N GLN A 394 17.97 -2.88 -23.86
CA GLN A 394 17.30 -3.59 -24.95
C GLN A 394 15.87 -3.95 -24.56
N PHE A 395 14.94 -3.68 -25.47
CA PHE A 395 13.59 -4.22 -25.46
C PHE A 395 13.48 -5.33 -26.50
N ASN A 396 12.87 -6.46 -26.15
CA ASN A 396 12.68 -7.60 -27.03
C ASN A 396 11.24 -8.11 -26.91
N HIS A 397 10.51 -8.18 -28.03
CA HIS A 397 9.10 -8.59 -28.07
C HIS A 397 8.25 -7.89 -27.01
N SER A 398 8.42 -6.58 -26.84
CA SER A 398 7.79 -5.80 -25.76
C SER A 398 6.83 -4.75 -26.31
N ILE A 399 5.84 -4.36 -25.52
CA ILE A 399 4.96 -3.22 -25.83
C ILE A 399 5.55 -1.96 -25.22
N VAL A 400 5.76 -0.95 -26.06
CA VAL A 400 6.36 0.34 -25.72
C VAL A 400 5.43 1.48 -26.12
N LYS A 401 5.42 2.56 -25.35
CA LYS A 401 4.69 3.79 -25.69
C LYS A 401 5.64 4.98 -25.55
N VAL A 402 5.95 5.61 -26.67
CA VAL A 402 7.02 6.62 -26.79
C VAL A 402 6.64 7.66 -27.86
N ASP A 403 6.93 8.93 -27.60
CA ASP A 403 6.65 10.07 -28.47
C ASP A 403 7.79 11.11 -28.50
N GLU A 404 8.07 11.82 -27.41
CA GLU A 404 9.10 12.86 -27.36
C GLU A 404 10.51 12.29 -27.15
N LEU A 405 10.68 11.15 -26.46
CA LEU A 405 12.01 10.59 -26.14
C LEU A 405 12.86 10.36 -27.40
N ILE A 406 12.25 9.89 -28.49
CA ILE A 406 12.93 9.65 -29.78
C ILE A 406 13.41 10.93 -30.48
N THR A 407 13.08 12.11 -29.94
CA THR A 407 13.56 13.40 -30.42
C THR A 407 14.69 13.97 -29.56
N GLN A 408 14.94 13.37 -28.39
CA GLN A 408 15.98 13.78 -27.44
C GLN A 408 17.36 13.32 -27.93
N GLU A 409 18.37 14.17 -27.71
CA GLU A 409 19.77 13.83 -27.97
C GLU A 409 20.17 12.60 -27.13
N GLY A 410 20.79 11.61 -27.77
CA GLY A 410 21.18 10.35 -27.14
C GLY A 410 20.13 9.23 -27.20
N PHE A 411 18.90 9.50 -27.67
CA PHE A 411 17.83 8.50 -27.74
C PHE A 411 17.07 8.47 -29.08
N THR A 412 17.59 9.14 -30.11
CA THR A 412 16.99 9.12 -31.47
C THR A 412 17.00 7.73 -32.12
N ASP A 413 17.82 6.82 -31.59
CA ASP A 413 18.00 5.43 -31.96
C ASP A 413 17.26 4.46 -31.02
N PHE A 414 16.34 4.92 -30.17
CA PHE A 414 15.56 4.06 -29.26
C PHE A 414 15.00 2.79 -29.92
N PHE A 415 14.53 2.87 -31.17
CA PHE A 415 14.00 1.71 -31.88
C PHE A 415 15.08 0.73 -32.39
N ASP A 416 16.34 1.14 -32.48
CA ASP A 416 17.45 0.22 -32.73
C ASP A 416 17.70 -0.68 -31.49
N HIS A 417 17.33 -0.21 -30.30
CA HIS A 417 17.28 -0.97 -29.04
C HIS A 417 15.96 -1.75 -28.87
N CYS A 418 15.10 -1.81 -29.88
CA CYS A 418 13.81 -2.52 -29.85
C CYS A 418 13.76 -3.65 -30.90
N THR A 419 13.86 -4.89 -30.45
CA THR A 419 13.68 -6.07 -31.30
C THR A 419 12.23 -6.51 -31.26
N GLU A 420 11.53 -6.52 -32.40
CA GLU A 420 10.13 -6.99 -32.54
C GLU A 420 9.15 -6.37 -31.52
N CYS A 421 9.39 -5.10 -31.15
CA CYS A 421 8.52 -4.40 -30.21
C CYS A 421 7.24 -3.87 -30.89
N VAL A 422 6.17 -3.80 -30.12
CA VAL A 422 4.88 -3.24 -30.54
C VAL A 422 4.75 -1.85 -29.96
N VAL A 423 4.62 -0.83 -30.81
CA VAL A 423 4.38 0.55 -30.37
C VAL A 423 2.89 0.72 -30.08
N GLN A 424 2.55 0.99 -28.83
CA GLN A 424 1.17 1.26 -28.41
C GLN A 424 0.74 2.66 -28.84
N MET A 425 -0.42 2.74 -29.48
CA MET A 425 -1.08 3.98 -29.84
C MET A 425 -2.27 4.26 -28.93
N ILE A 426 -2.67 5.54 -28.84
CA ILE A 426 -3.87 5.93 -28.10
C ILE A 426 -5.09 5.21 -28.69
N GLY A 427 -5.79 4.45 -27.85
CA GLY A 427 -7.00 3.72 -28.22
C GLY A 427 -6.77 2.25 -28.60
N ASP A 428 -5.52 1.78 -28.62
CA ASP A 428 -5.25 0.36 -28.82
C ASP A 428 -5.82 -0.47 -27.66
N PRO A 429 -6.52 -1.58 -27.96
CA PRO A 429 -6.97 -2.52 -26.94
C PRO A 429 -5.76 -3.19 -26.27
N LEU A 430 -5.78 -3.30 -24.94
CA LEU A 430 -4.70 -3.93 -24.19
C LEU A 430 -5.24 -4.73 -23.00
N PHE A 431 -5.94 -4.07 -22.08
CA PHE A 431 -6.42 -4.67 -20.84
C PHE A 431 -7.95 -4.74 -20.78
N ILE A 432 -8.49 -5.73 -20.06
CA ILE A 432 -9.93 -5.92 -19.84
C ILE A 432 -10.57 -4.69 -19.18
N GLY A 433 -9.91 -4.10 -18.18
CA GLY A 433 -10.51 -2.99 -17.45
C GLY A 433 -9.56 -2.27 -16.51
N ILE A 434 -8.92 -1.22 -17.03
CA ILE A 434 -8.01 -0.32 -16.29
C ILE A 434 -8.73 0.31 -15.08
N ASP A 435 -9.97 0.78 -15.27
CA ASP A 435 -10.77 1.43 -14.21
C ASP A 435 -11.09 0.49 -13.03
N SER A 436 -11.06 -0.82 -13.27
CA SER A 436 -11.24 -1.86 -12.25
C SER A 436 -9.94 -2.50 -11.80
N SER A 437 -8.79 -1.93 -12.21
CA SER A 437 -7.44 -2.50 -12.00
C SER A 437 -7.30 -3.96 -12.47
N ASN A 438 -8.01 -4.32 -13.54
CA ASN A 438 -7.93 -5.64 -14.17
C ASN A 438 -7.04 -5.56 -15.41
N TYR A 439 -5.76 -5.85 -15.20
CA TYR A 439 -4.70 -5.83 -16.22
C TYR A 439 -4.51 -7.16 -16.95
N ARG A 440 -5.50 -8.07 -16.88
CA ARG A 440 -5.55 -9.19 -17.82
C ARG A 440 -5.79 -8.68 -19.23
N LEU A 441 -5.33 -9.43 -20.22
CA LEU A 441 -5.39 -9.03 -21.63
C LEU A 441 -6.84 -9.01 -22.14
N ASP A 442 -7.18 -7.96 -22.89
CA ASP A 442 -8.43 -7.90 -23.63
C ASP A 442 -8.44 -8.89 -24.81
N THR A 443 -9.64 -9.30 -25.24
CA THR A 443 -9.85 -10.22 -26.37
C THR A 443 -9.28 -9.74 -27.71
N MET A 444 -9.04 -8.44 -27.86
CA MET A 444 -8.42 -7.84 -29.03
C MET A 444 -7.03 -7.26 -28.72
N SER A 445 -6.45 -7.60 -27.57
CA SER A 445 -5.22 -6.99 -27.09
C SER A 445 -4.09 -7.08 -28.11
N ILE A 446 -3.35 -5.98 -28.26
CA ILE A 446 -2.16 -5.93 -29.12
C ILE A 446 -1.00 -6.79 -28.58
N ALA A 447 -1.12 -7.32 -27.37
CA ALA A 447 -0.16 -8.22 -26.74
C ALA A 447 -0.29 -9.69 -27.18
N LEU A 448 -1.43 -10.05 -27.79
CA LEU A 448 -1.78 -11.45 -28.07
C LEU A 448 -0.88 -12.09 -29.12
N ASP A 449 -0.33 -13.26 -28.82
CA ASP A 449 0.53 -14.07 -29.68
C ASP A 449 1.76 -13.30 -30.23
N ARG A 450 2.25 -12.30 -29.49
CA ARG A 450 3.37 -11.42 -29.92
C ARG A 450 4.66 -11.60 -29.14
N GLY A 451 4.66 -12.43 -28.11
CA GLY A 451 5.84 -12.72 -27.30
C GLY A 451 6.75 -13.78 -27.94
N ILE A 452 7.91 -13.96 -27.33
CA ILE A 452 8.85 -15.04 -27.63
C ILE A 452 8.98 -16.01 -26.45
N PRO A 453 8.96 -17.34 -26.63
CA PRO A 453 9.13 -18.27 -25.52
C PRO A 453 10.47 -18.09 -24.80
N ILE A 454 10.44 -17.92 -23.48
CA ILE A 454 11.65 -17.85 -22.64
C ILE A 454 11.84 -19.20 -21.93
N PRO A 455 12.95 -19.94 -22.20
CA PRO A 455 13.22 -21.20 -21.53
C PRO A 455 13.25 -21.05 -20.01
N GLY A 456 12.40 -21.80 -19.30
CA GLY A 456 12.30 -21.76 -17.84
C GLY A 456 11.08 -20.98 -17.32
N ILE A 457 10.45 -20.13 -18.14
CA ILE A 457 9.25 -19.37 -17.77
C ILE A 457 8.07 -19.90 -18.60
N MET A 458 7.49 -21.03 -18.16
CA MET A 458 6.45 -21.75 -18.91
C MET A 458 5.02 -21.40 -18.48
N THR A 459 4.87 -20.61 -17.42
CA THR A 459 3.58 -20.20 -16.88
C THR A 459 3.56 -18.70 -16.62
N ASP A 460 2.35 -18.13 -16.59
CA ASP A 460 2.10 -16.74 -16.26
C ASP A 460 1.99 -16.49 -14.74
N LEU A 461 1.69 -15.25 -14.35
CA LEU A 461 1.54 -14.80 -12.95
C LEU A 461 0.51 -15.63 -12.14
N ILE A 462 -0.49 -16.22 -12.79
CA ILE A 462 -1.56 -17.01 -12.16
C ILE A 462 -1.46 -18.51 -12.51
N ASN A 463 -0.26 -18.98 -12.89
CA ASN A 463 0.05 -20.36 -13.25
C ASN A 463 -0.69 -20.89 -14.48
N GLN A 464 -1.16 -20.04 -15.38
CA GLN A 464 -1.63 -20.48 -16.70
C GLN A 464 -0.45 -20.81 -17.59
N THR A 465 -0.54 -21.91 -18.33
CA THR A 465 0.51 -22.32 -19.28
C THR A 465 0.56 -21.34 -20.44
N ARG A 466 1.78 -20.86 -20.75
CA ARG A 466 2.04 -20.01 -21.91
C ARG A 466 2.06 -20.82 -23.20
N ASP A 467 1.64 -20.23 -24.30
CA ASP A 467 1.78 -20.85 -25.62
C ASP A 467 3.27 -21.14 -25.89
N SER A 468 3.54 -22.33 -26.42
CA SER A 468 4.92 -22.82 -26.61
C SER A 468 5.63 -22.22 -27.82
N GLU A 469 4.90 -21.56 -28.71
CA GLU A 469 5.42 -20.96 -29.94
C GLU A 469 5.27 -19.44 -29.92
N ASN A 470 4.07 -18.93 -29.58
CA ASN A 470 3.73 -17.51 -29.61
C ASN A 470 3.03 -17.12 -28.30
N PRO A 471 3.74 -17.05 -27.16
CA PRO A 471 3.16 -16.62 -25.91
C PRO A 471 2.74 -15.15 -25.98
N ASP A 472 1.93 -14.70 -25.04
CA ASP A 472 1.54 -13.30 -24.98
C ASP A 472 2.63 -12.42 -24.34
N ILE A 473 2.68 -11.15 -24.76
CA ILE A 473 3.49 -10.14 -24.08
C ILE A 473 2.84 -9.82 -22.72
N GLY A 474 3.64 -9.75 -21.66
CA GLY A 474 3.21 -9.37 -20.32
C GLY A 474 3.05 -10.53 -19.33
N CYS A 475 2.62 -10.17 -18.12
CA CYS A 475 2.56 -11.10 -16.98
C CYS A 475 1.40 -12.10 -17.01
N TYR A 476 0.47 -11.94 -17.96
CA TYR A 476 -0.68 -12.83 -18.15
C TYR A 476 -0.62 -13.49 -19.52
N GLU A 477 -1.07 -14.74 -19.57
CA GLU A 477 -1.45 -15.39 -20.82
C GLU A 477 -2.97 -15.30 -21.00
N PHE A 478 -3.42 -15.04 -22.22
CA PHE A 478 -4.81 -15.03 -22.64
C PHE A 478 -5.28 -16.44 -23.03
N GLN A 479 -6.56 -16.74 -22.77
CA GLN A 479 -7.18 -18.03 -23.10
C GLN A 479 -8.51 -17.86 -23.84
#